data_AF-A0A2V9AR45-F1
#
_entry.id   AF-A0A2V9AR45-F1
#
_cell.length_a   1.000
_cell.length_b   1.000
_cell.length_c   1.000
_cell.angle_alpha   90.00
_cell.angle_beta   90.00
_cell.angle_gamma   90.00
#
_symmetry.space_group_name_H-M   'P 1'
#
loop_
_entity.id
_entity.type
_entity.pdbx_description
1 polymer ?
#
loop_
_entity_poly.entity_id
_entity_poly.type
_entity_poly.pdbx_seq_one_letter_code
_entity_poly.pdbx_strand_id
1 'polypeptide(L)' 'EDETIWTESSHKYKAEEIPEMAERTGFRCEAQWIDSEWPFAQNLLTAE' A
#
# COMPACT_ATOMS: atom_id res chain seq x y z
N GLU A 1 2.13 37.55 -5.65
CA GLU A 1 2.00 36.35 -6.50
C GLU A 1 2.85 35.28 -5.83
N ASP A 2 2.21 34.40 -5.05
CA ASP A 2 2.88 33.51 -4.09
C ASP A 2 3.39 32.24 -4.79
N GLU A 3 4.71 32.09 -4.89
CA GLU A 3 5.33 30.81 -5.29
C GLU A 3 5.15 29.77 -4.18
N THR A 4 4.81 28.54 -4.58
CA THR A 4 4.65 27.40 -3.69
C THR A 4 5.75 26.36 -3.95
N ILE A 5 6.14 25.62 -2.90
CA ILE A 5 7.07 24.50 -3.02
C ILE A 5 6.38 23.19 -2.61
N TRP A 6 6.77 22.10 -3.24
CA TRP A 6 6.26 20.76 -2.91
C TRP A 6 6.97 20.20 -1.69
N THR A 7 6.25 19.98 -0.59
CA THR A 7 6.82 19.47 0.67
C THR A 7 6.62 17.96 0.86
N GLU A 8 5.55 17.38 0.33
CA GLU A 8 5.23 15.96 0.51
C GLU A 8 4.32 15.42 -0.61
N SER A 9 4.55 14.15 -0.98
CA SER A 9 3.57 13.33 -1.70
C SER A 9 3.23 12.08 -0.87
N SER A 10 1.95 11.72 -0.85
CA SER A 10 1.47 10.50 -0.19
C SER A 10 0.61 9.71 -1.18
N HIS A 11 1.23 8.77 -1.87
CA HIS A 11 0.53 7.89 -2.82
C HIS A 11 -0.41 6.95 -2.07
N LYS A 12 -1.63 6.77 -2.58
CA LYS A 12 -2.64 5.88 -2.01
C LYS A 12 -2.79 4.67 -2.92
N TYR A 13 -2.89 3.50 -2.29
CA TYR A 13 -2.97 2.22 -2.98
C TYR A 13 -4.40 1.68 -2.94
N LYS A 14 -4.77 0.93 -3.98
CA LYS A 14 -5.91 0.01 -3.96
C LYS A 14 -5.54 -1.25 -3.18
N ALA A 15 -6.56 -1.97 -2.72
CA ALA A 15 -6.38 -3.18 -1.93
C ALA A 15 -5.58 -4.27 -2.69
N GLU A 16 -5.78 -4.38 -4.01
CA GLU A 16 -5.07 -5.36 -4.85
C GLU A 16 -3.59 -5.03 -5.13
N GLU A 17 -3.18 -3.76 -5.04
CA GLU A 17 -1.84 -3.36 -5.49
C GLU A 17 -0.72 -3.90 -4.60
N ILE A 18 -0.92 -3.97 -3.28
CA ILE A 18 0.11 -4.46 -2.36
C ILE A 18 0.36 -5.98 -2.54
N PRO A 19 -0.67 -6.85 -2.59
CA PRO A 19 -0.49 -8.26 -2.91
C PRO A 19 0.20 -8.50 -4.26
N GLU A 20 -0.21 -7.78 -5.32
CA GLU A 20 0.40 -7.92 -6.65
C GLU A 20 1.88 -7.51 -6.66
N MET A 21 2.23 -6.44 -5.95
CA MET A 21 3.62 -6.02 -5.80
C MET A 21 4.44 -7.02 -4.97
N ALA A 22 3.85 -7.58 -3.91
CA ALA A 22 4.50 -8.58 -3.08
C ALA A 22 4.89 -9.81 -3.93
N GLU A 23 3.95 -10.36 -4.71
CA GLU A 23 4.20 -11.52 -5.58
C GLU A 23 5.33 -11.23 -6.58
N ARG A 24 5.28 -10.07 -7.24
CA ARG A 24 6.31 -9.64 -8.19
C ARG A 24 7.70 -9.43 -7.58
N THR A 25 7.79 -9.32 -6.26
CA THR A 25 9.04 -9.08 -5.51
C THR A 25 9.50 -10.27 -4.69
N GLY A 26 8.89 -11.45 -4.89
CA GLY A 26 9.30 -12.70 -4.23
C GLY A 26 8.72 -12.88 -2.83
N PHE A 27 7.66 -12.16 -2.51
CA PHE A 27 6.90 -12.35 -1.27
C PHE A 27 5.53 -12.93 -1.58
N ARG A 28 5.06 -13.78 -0.68
CA ARG A 28 3.67 -14.22 -0.68
C ARG A 28 2.87 -13.39 0.31
N CYS A 29 1.69 -12.91 -0.11
CA CYS A 29 0.73 -12.29 0.81
C CYS A 29 -0.10 -13.40 1.49
N GLU A 30 0.15 -13.62 2.77
CA GLU A 30 -0.53 -14.66 3.55
C GLU A 30 -1.88 -14.18 4.10
N ALA A 31 -2.00 -12.90 4.42
CA ALA A 31 -3.23 -12.31 4.90
C ALA A 31 -3.31 -10.81 4.61
N GLN A 32 -4.54 -10.32 4.43
CA GLN A 32 -4.85 -8.91 4.31
C GLN A 32 -6.04 -8.58 5.20
N TRP A 33 -5.91 -7.54 6.02
CA TRP A 33 -7.00 -6.98 6.82
C TRP A 33 -7.34 -5.60 6.31
N ILE A 34 -8.61 -5.40 5.94
CA ILE A 34 -9.12 -4.13 5.44
C ILE A 34 -10.05 -3.55 6.49
N ASP A 35 -9.76 -2.33 6.93
CA ASP A 35 -10.71 -1.50 7.65
C ASP A 35 -11.62 -0.80 6.62
N SER A 36 -12.92 -1.04 6.72
CA SER A 36 -13.94 -0.49 5.81
C SER A 36 -14.50 0.86 6.27
N GLU A 37 -14.30 1.22 7.54
CA GLU A 37 -14.66 2.52 8.09
C GLU A 37 -13.55 3.55 7.80
N TRP A 38 -12.30 3.13 7.95
CA TRP A 38 -11.10 3.89 7.61
C TRP A 38 -10.32 3.13 6.54
N PRO A 39 -10.47 3.44 5.24
CA PRO A 39 -9.97 2.62 4.13
C PRO A 39 -8.44 2.48 4.18
N PHE A 40 -8.01 1.45 4.91
CA PHE A 40 -6.63 1.12 5.23
C PHE A 40 -6.50 -0.39 5.19
N ALA A 41 -5.40 -0.86 4.59
CA ALA A 41 -5.11 -2.28 4.47
C ALA A 41 -3.79 -2.60 5.18
N GLN A 42 -3.81 -3.59 6.07
CA GLN A 42 -2.63 -4.21 6.63
C GLN A 42 -2.37 -5.55 5.93
N ASN A 43 -1.13 -5.79 5.49
CA ASN A 43 -0.76 -6.99 4.76
C ASN A 43 0.32 -7.76 5.55
N LEU A 44 0.15 -9.08 5.68
CA LEU A 44 1.18 -10.00 6.17
C LEU A 44 1.88 -10.65 4.98
N LEU A 45 3.17 -10.39 4.83
CA LEU A 45 3.99 -10.92 3.75
C LEU A 45 5.04 -11.88 4.31
N THR A 46 5.24 -13.02 3.63
CA THR A 46 6.29 -13.98 3.94
C THR A 46 7.24 -14.11 2.76
N ALA A 47 8.54 -14.13 3.05
CA ALA A 47 9.55 -14.52 2.06
C ALA A 47 9.53 -16.04 1.91
N GLU A 48 9.68 -16.52 0.68
CA GLU A 48 9.93 -17.94 0.39
C GLU A 48 11.40 -18.33 0.57
#